data_AF-A0A2V9NHA5-F1
#
_entry.id   AF-A0A2V9NHA5-F1
#
_cell.length_a   1.000
_cell.length_b   1.000
_cell.length_c   1.000
_cell.angle_alpha   90.00
_cell.angle_beta   90.00
_cell.angle_gamma   90.00
#
_symmetry.space_group_name_H-M   'P 1'
#
loop_
_entity.id
_entity.type
_entity.pdbx_description
1 polymer ?
#
loop_
_entity_poly.entity_id
_entity_poly.type
_entity_poly.pdbx_seq_one_letter_code
_entity_poly.pdbx_strand_id
1 'polypeptide(L)'
;MGTRDLHSICEGSFPEVISAVRKRLHNFCEFVHIRYNLRMFRLMVITAHPDDEAGNFGGSLRLYRDRGAETCVICLTPGQAATNRGPAKSDRELAELRRQEFVASCEILRVTEPIVLDYPDGQLHRQELNRVVYDLAQRIRKFRPQVLLTFGAEGGITGHPDHSMAGIFATLAFHWAGRSNRYADQLEAGVVPHRTQKLYHGTSEFALPNRQPINFPPASAIIDIGDHVETKIAAFKAHTTQSPLFPLFEENIRKHGAQEMFHLAAHSHADHASHETDLFAGIKEN
;
A
#
# COMPACT_ATOMS: atom_id res chain seq x y z
N MET A 1 30.66 -59.00 43.62
CA MET A 1 31.15 -57.98 42.67
C MET A 1 30.43 -58.28 41.36
N GLY A 2 29.33 -57.58 41.04
CA GLY A 2 29.33 -56.34 40.23
C GLY A 2 29.50 -56.75 38.75
N THR A 3 28.49 -56.67 37.89
CA THR A 3 28.04 -55.45 37.21
C THR A 3 26.61 -55.60 36.65
N ARG A 4 25.85 -54.50 36.60
CA ARG A 4 24.51 -54.41 36.01
C ARG A 4 24.59 -53.97 34.55
N ASP A 5 23.73 -54.55 33.73
CA ASP A 5 23.50 -54.25 32.32
C ASP A 5 22.97 -52.84 32.08
N LEU A 6 23.53 -52.21 31.05
CA LEU A 6 23.02 -51.05 30.34
C LEU A 6 22.24 -51.57 29.12
N HIS A 7 20.91 -51.45 29.12
CA HIS A 7 20.12 -51.20 27.90
C HIS A 7 18.65 -51.02 28.25
N SER A 8 18.19 -49.76 28.23
CA SER A 8 16.80 -49.40 27.91
C SER A 8 16.72 -47.87 27.78
N ILE A 9 17.12 -47.35 26.63
CA ILE A 9 16.76 -46.00 26.18
C ILE A 9 15.69 -46.21 25.11
N CYS A 10 14.46 -45.79 25.40
CA CYS A 10 13.53 -45.10 24.51
C CYS A 10 12.14 -45.05 25.14
N GLU A 11 11.37 -44.03 24.74
CA GLU A 11 9.94 -43.81 25.02
C GLU A 11 9.61 -43.08 26.34
N GLY A 12 10.02 -41.81 26.41
CA GLY A 12 9.38 -40.79 27.24
C GLY A 12 8.56 -39.83 26.37
N SER A 13 7.25 -39.90 26.50
CA SER A 13 6.22 -39.12 25.80
C SER A 13 6.40 -37.59 25.91
N PHE A 14 6.79 -36.94 24.81
CA PHE A 14 6.85 -35.47 24.63
C PHE A 14 5.57 -34.72 24.15
N PRO A 15 4.32 -35.27 24.09
CA PRO A 15 3.16 -34.47 23.68
C PRO A 15 2.75 -33.37 24.67
N GLU A 16 2.84 -33.66 25.97
CA GLU A 16 2.28 -32.78 27.02
C GLU A 16 3.14 -31.53 27.25
N VAL A 17 4.46 -31.67 27.19
CA VAL A 17 5.40 -30.53 27.33
C VAL A 17 5.27 -29.58 26.14
N ILE A 18 5.14 -30.11 24.91
CA ILE A 18 4.92 -29.28 23.71
C ILE A 18 3.56 -28.59 23.76
N SER A 19 2.50 -29.27 24.23
CA SER A 19 1.16 -28.70 24.40
C SER A 19 1.15 -27.60 25.48
N ALA A 20 1.84 -27.82 26.60
CA ALA A 20 1.98 -26.84 27.67
C ALA A 20 2.80 -25.61 27.22
N VAL A 21 3.90 -25.80 26.48
CA VAL A 21 4.69 -24.71 25.91
C VAL A 21 3.89 -23.95 24.84
N ARG A 22 3.14 -24.62 23.96
CA ARG A 22 2.23 -23.98 22.99
C ARG A 22 1.12 -23.19 23.67
N LYS A 23 0.44 -23.74 24.68
CA LYS A 23 -0.57 -23.01 25.46
C LYS A 23 0.03 -21.81 26.17
N ARG A 24 1.23 -21.94 26.73
CA ARG A 24 1.91 -20.83 27.42
C ARG A 24 2.35 -19.73 26.47
N LEU A 25 2.79 -20.06 25.26
CA LEU A 25 3.10 -19.11 24.19
C LEU A 25 1.83 -18.46 23.60
N HIS A 26 0.76 -19.22 23.40
CA HIS A 26 -0.52 -18.70 22.91
C HIS A 26 -1.15 -17.75 23.93
N ASN A 27 -1.15 -18.16 25.21
CA ASN A 27 -1.59 -17.32 26.31
C ASN A 27 -0.66 -16.11 26.50
N PHE A 28 0.64 -16.21 26.19
CA PHE A 28 1.55 -15.05 26.21
C PHE A 28 1.24 -14.09 25.05
N CYS A 29 0.99 -14.58 23.84
CA CYS A 29 0.55 -13.77 22.70
C CYS A 29 -0.81 -13.09 22.96
N GLU A 30 -1.81 -13.82 23.47
CA GLU A 30 -3.10 -13.24 23.89
C GLU A 30 -2.91 -12.24 25.02
N PHE A 31 -2.09 -12.54 26.03
CA PHE A 31 -1.86 -11.65 27.16
C PHE A 31 -1.08 -10.38 26.77
N VAL A 32 -0.20 -10.45 25.77
CA VAL A 32 0.46 -9.28 25.16
C VAL A 32 -0.55 -8.48 24.32
N HIS A 33 -1.41 -9.13 23.54
CA HIS A 33 -2.50 -8.46 22.78
C HIS A 33 -3.50 -7.76 23.71
N ILE A 34 -3.81 -8.37 24.86
CA ILE A 34 -4.75 -7.84 25.86
C ILE A 34 -4.12 -6.72 26.71
N ARG A 35 -2.81 -6.79 27.03
CA ARG A 35 -2.13 -5.75 27.82
C ARG A 35 -1.68 -4.53 27.02
N TYR A 36 -1.44 -4.69 25.72
CA TYR A 36 -1.04 -3.60 24.83
C TYR A 36 -2.10 -3.46 23.74
N ASN A 37 -3.18 -2.77 24.07
CA ASN A 37 -4.23 -2.34 23.15
C ASN A 37 -3.66 -1.34 22.11
N LEU A 38 -2.67 -1.78 21.33
CA LEU A 38 -2.00 -1.00 20.31
C LEU A 38 -2.96 -0.93 19.13
N ARG A 39 -3.45 0.28 18.88
CA ARG A 39 -4.25 0.60 17.69
C ARG A 39 -3.50 0.12 16.44
N MET A 40 -3.93 -0.98 15.84
CA MET A 40 -3.40 -1.39 14.55
C MET A 40 -4.14 -0.66 13.44
N PHE A 41 -3.65 0.55 13.17
CA PHE A 41 -4.04 1.30 11.99
C PHE A 41 -3.59 0.56 10.73
N ARG A 42 -4.41 0.63 9.68
CA ARG A 42 -4.19 -0.02 8.40
C ARG A 42 -4.33 1.00 7.29
N LEU A 43 -3.26 1.17 6.53
CA LEU A 43 -3.14 2.07 5.40
C LEU A 43 -3.07 1.25 4.12
N MET A 44 -3.96 1.51 3.17
CA MET A 44 -3.87 0.94 1.83
C MET A 44 -3.48 2.03 0.83
N VAL A 45 -2.56 1.73 -0.08
CA VAL A 45 -2.19 2.59 -1.21
C VAL A 45 -2.44 1.82 -2.50
N ILE A 46 -3.16 2.43 -3.45
CA ILE A 46 -3.43 1.85 -4.77
C ILE A 46 -2.75 2.71 -5.83
N THR A 47 -1.79 2.11 -6.55
CA THR A 47 -0.96 2.76 -7.57
C THR A 47 -1.13 2.12 -8.95
N ALA A 48 -0.64 2.77 -10.00
CA ALA A 48 -0.75 2.27 -11.37
C ALA A 48 0.46 1.40 -11.74
N HIS A 49 1.67 1.87 -11.42
CA HIS A 49 2.93 1.32 -11.91
C HIS A 49 3.94 1.04 -10.78
N PRO A 50 4.93 0.15 -11.01
CA PRO A 50 6.06 -0.06 -10.11
C PRO A 50 7.00 1.15 -10.07
N ASP A 51 6.95 1.96 -9.00
CA ASP A 51 7.71 3.20 -8.74
C ASP A 51 6.83 4.25 -8.06
N ASP A 52 5.55 4.28 -8.42
CA ASP A 52 4.53 5.18 -7.88
C ASP A 52 4.46 5.16 -6.35
N GLU A 53 4.63 3.99 -5.73
CA GLU A 53 4.53 3.82 -4.29
C GLU A 53 5.63 4.59 -3.56
N ALA A 54 6.85 4.59 -4.12
CA ALA A 54 7.95 5.38 -3.62
C ALA A 54 7.85 6.84 -4.08
N GLY A 55 7.40 7.08 -5.31
CA GLY A 55 7.34 8.40 -5.93
C GLY A 55 6.40 9.36 -5.20
N ASN A 56 5.14 8.96 -5.05
CA ASN A 56 4.10 9.83 -4.50
C ASN A 56 3.83 9.59 -3.01
N PHE A 57 4.04 8.36 -2.52
CA PHE A 57 3.52 7.93 -1.21
C PHE A 57 4.59 7.41 -0.25
N GLY A 58 5.86 7.36 -0.68
CA GLY A 58 6.92 6.62 0.02
C GLY A 58 7.19 7.17 1.42
N GLY A 59 7.15 8.50 1.59
CA GLY A 59 7.36 9.12 2.89
C GLY A 59 6.23 8.79 3.87
N SER A 60 4.98 8.88 3.43
CA SER A 60 3.80 8.54 4.23
C SER A 60 3.77 7.04 4.56
N LEU A 61 4.00 6.17 3.58
CA LEU A 61 4.07 4.71 3.78
C LEU A 61 5.05 4.38 4.90
N ARG A 62 6.26 4.96 4.83
CA ARG A 62 7.29 4.73 5.82
C ARG A 62 6.94 5.33 7.17
N LEU A 63 6.47 6.57 7.20
CA LEU A 63 6.08 7.28 8.42
C LEU A 63 5.02 6.52 9.21
N TYR A 64 3.93 6.10 8.56
CA TYR A 64 2.85 5.37 9.26
C TYR A 64 3.27 3.96 9.63
N ARG A 65 4.16 3.33 8.85
CA ARG A 65 4.73 2.05 9.24
C ARG A 65 5.55 2.16 10.53
N ASP A 66 6.37 3.20 10.67
CA ASP A 66 7.14 3.44 11.90
C ASP A 66 6.26 3.82 13.10
N ARG A 67 5.06 4.34 12.85
CA ARG A 67 4.00 4.54 13.87
C ARG A 67 3.20 3.27 14.18
N GLY A 68 3.57 2.12 13.61
CA GLY A 68 2.97 0.81 13.90
C GLY A 68 1.77 0.44 13.01
N ALA A 69 1.47 1.20 11.95
CA ALA A 69 0.43 0.81 11.01
C ALA A 69 0.85 -0.42 10.18
N GLU A 70 -0.11 -1.27 9.85
CA GLU A 70 0.04 -2.23 8.75
C GLU A 70 -0.23 -1.51 7.44
N THR A 71 0.58 -1.82 6.42
CA THR A 71 0.54 -1.12 5.14
C THR A 71 0.38 -2.11 3.99
N CYS A 72 -0.60 -1.88 3.13
CA CYS A 72 -0.81 -2.65 1.91
C CYS A 72 -0.61 -1.72 0.70
N VAL A 73 0.21 -2.13 -0.26
CA VAL A 73 0.38 -1.41 -1.53
C VAL A 73 -0.07 -2.32 -2.66
N ILE A 74 -1.05 -1.87 -3.44
CA ILE A 74 -1.56 -2.58 -4.62
C ILE A 74 -1.17 -1.77 -5.85
N CYS A 75 -0.23 -2.29 -6.63
CA CYS A 75 0.12 -1.78 -7.95
C CYS A 75 -0.73 -2.51 -9.01
N LEU A 76 -1.43 -1.77 -9.86
CA LEU A 76 -2.38 -2.36 -10.81
C LEU A 76 -1.71 -3.05 -12.00
N THR A 77 -0.54 -2.58 -12.43
CA THR A 77 0.15 -3.10 -13.62
C THR A 77 1.57 -3.50 -13.27
N PRO A 78 2.21 -4.43 -14.02
CA PRO A 78 3.61 -4.73 -13.83
C PRO A 78 4.56 -3.79 -14.58
N GLY A 79 4.07 -2.72 -15.21
CA GLY A 79 4.93 -1.68 -15.79
C GLY A 79 5.65 -2.07 -17.10
N GLN A 80 5.10 -3.03 -17.84
CA GLN A 80 5.72 -3.61 -19.04
C GLN A 80 5.82 -2.69 -20.26
N ALA A 81 5.16 -1.53 -20.25
CA ALA A 81 5.14 -0.56 -21.33
C ALA A 81 6.13 0.61 -21.11
N ALA A 82 6.95 0.55 -20.06
CA ALA A 82 7.97 1.58 -19.82
C ALA A 82 8.96 1.72 -20.99
N THR A 83 9.27 2.98 -21.30
CA THR A 83 10.19 3.34 -22.40
C THR A 83 11.62 2.87 -22.12
N ASN A 84 12.10 3.02 -20.88
CA ASN A 84 13.39 2.46 -20.49
C ASN A 84 13.21 1.01 -20.04
N ARG A 85 13.83 0.08 -20.76
CA ARG A 85 13.68 -1.36 -20.52
C ARG A 85 14.82 -1.95 -19.70
N GLY A 86 15.86 -1.16 -19.41
CA GLY A 86 17.10 -1.67 -18.83
C GLY A 86 17.62 -2.87 -19.64
N PRO A 87 17.89 -4.03 -19.01
CA PRO A 87 18.36 -5.22 -19.72
C PRO A 87 17.23 -6.05 -20.39
N ALA A 88 15.96 -5.72 -20.17
CA ALA A 88 14.84 -6.56 -20.58
C ALA A 88 14.57 -6.50 -22.10
N LYS A 89 14.46 -7.67 -22.73
CA LYS A 89 14.30 -7.83 -24.19
C LYS A 89 12.85 -7.98 -24.64
N SER A 90 11.92 -8.19 -23.70
CA SER A 90 10.49 -8.34 -23.97
C SER A 90 9.63 -7.68 -22.89
N ASP A 91 8.35 -7.45 -23.16
CA ASP A 91 7.37 -6.94 -22.19
C ASP A 91 7.24 -7.85 -20.97
N ARG A 92 7.29 -9.16 -21.21
CA ARG A 92 7.27 -10.15 -20.12
C ARG A 92 8.51 -10.06 -19.23
N GLU A 93 9.70 -9.93 -19.82
CA GLU A 93 10.93 -9.76 -19.05
C GLU A 93 10.93 -8.44 -18.28
N LEU A 94 10.41 -7.36 -18.86
CA LEU A 94 10.33 -6.07 -18.19
C LEU A 94 9.32 -6.09 -17.03
N ALA A 95 8.16 -6.73 -17.22
CA ALA A 95 7.18 -6.96 -16.15
C ALA A 95 7.80 -7.68 -14.96
N GLU A 96 8.52 -8.78 -15.21
CA GLU A 96 9.15 -9.57 -14.15
C GLU A 96 10.24 -8.76 -13.42
N LEU A 97 11.07 -8.05 -14.16
CA LEU A 97 12.10 -7.18 -13.59
C LEU A 97 11.47 -6.09 -12.70
N ARG A 98 10.45 -5.38 -13.19
CA ARG A 98 9.79 -4.31 -12.42
C ARG A 98 8.99 -4.83 -11.22
N ARG A 99 8.48 -6.08 -11.26
CA ARG A 99 7.92 -6.74 -10.06
C ARG A 99 8.97 -6.92 -8.97
N GLN A 100 10.19 -7.31 -9.34
CA GLN A 100 11.29 -7.47 -8.38
C GLN A 100 11.74 -6.12 -7.83
N GLU A 101 11.82 -5.09 -8.67
CA GLU A 101 12.12 -3.71 -8.25
C GLU A 101 11.07 -3.16 -7.27
N PHE A 102 9.78 -3.40 -7.56
CA PHE A 102 8.68 -3.05 -6.65
C PHE A 102 8.80 -3.72 -5.30
N VAL A 103 9.11 -5.02 -5.27
CA VAL A 103 9.32 -5.75 -4.00
C VAL A 103 10.48 -5.14 -3.22
N ALA A 104 11.62 -4.87 -3.88
CA ALA A 104 12.78 -4.25 -3.23
C ALA A 104 12.47 -2.84 -2.68
N SER A 105 11.74 -2.02 -3.43
CA SER A 105 11.25 -0.72 -2.96
C SER A 105 10.34 -0.86 -1.73
N CYS A 106 9.38 -1.79 -1.80
CA CYS A 106 8.46 -2.08 -0.69
C CYS A 106 9.18 -2.59 0.56
N GLU A 107 10.26 -3.37 0.42
CA GLU A 107 11.11 -3.80 1.53
C GLU A 107 11.79 -2.61 2.22
N ILE A 108 12.33 -1.66 1.45
CA ILE A 108 12.93 -0.42 1.98
C ILE A 108 11.89 0.42 2.74
N LEU A 109 10.69 0.55 2.16
CA LEU A 109 9.55 1.26 2.76
C LEU A 109 8.91 0.49 3.93
N ARG A 110 9.29 -0.79 4.14
CA ARG A 110 8.70 -1.72 5.11
C ARG A 110 7.19 -1.95 4.92
N VAL A 111 6.75 -1.99 3.67
CA VAL A 111 5.37 -2.34 3.32
C VAL A 111 5.03 -3.74 3.83
N THR A 112 3.87 -3.91 4.48
CA THR A 112 3.46 -5.20 5.05
C THR A 112 2.95 -6.16 3.98
N GLU A 113 2.14 -5.67 3.04
CA GLU A 113 1.55 -6.46 1.96
C GLU A 113 1.77 -5.77 0.60
N PRO A 114 2.89 -6.05 -0.09
CA PRO A 114 3.12 -5.57 -1.45
C PRO A 114 2.45 -6.49 -2.47
N ILE A 115 1.61 -5.94 -3.35
CA ILE A 115 0.86 -6.67 -4.36
C ILE A 115 1.02 -5.97 -5.72
N VAL A 116 1.35 -6.74 -6.75
CA VAL A 116 1.33 -6.27 -8.14
C VAL A 116 0.34 -7.13 -8.94
N LEU A 117 -0.67 -6.51 -9.54
CA LEU A 117 -1.67 -7.17 -10.39
C LEU A 117 -1.16 -7.25 -11.85
N ASP A 118 -1.93 -7.92 -12.71
CA ASP A 118 -1.56 -8.21 -14.10
C ASP A 118 -2.36 -7.38 -15.12
N TYR A 119 -2.88 -6.21 -14.73
CA TYR A 119 -3.54 -5.35 -15.71
C TYR A 119 -2.52 -4.78 -16.71
N PRO A 120 -2.89 -4.60 -18.00
CA PRO A 120 -1.93 -4.14 -18.99
C PRO A 120 -1.55 -2.67 -18.79
N ASP A 121 -0.25 -2.42 -18.65
CA ASP A 121 0.35 -1.07 -18.57
C ASP A 121 0.03 -0.26 -19.84
N GLY A 122 -0.32 1.02 -19.64
CA GLY A 122 -0.77 1.97 -20.66
C GLY A 122 -2.22 1.79 -21.09
N GLN A 123 -2.95 0.82 -20.52
CA GLN A 123 -4.27 0.39 -20.99
C GLN A 123 -5.30 0.27 -19.87
N LEU A 124 -5.10 0.90 -18.71
CA LEU A 124 -6.08 0.82 -17.61
C LEU A 124 -7.44 1.40 -18.02
N HIS A 125 -7.45 2.41 -18.89
CA HIS A 125 -8.67 3.01 -19.45
C HIS A 125 -9.49 2.06 -20.34
N ARG A 126 -8.90 0.94 -20.78
CA ARG A 126 -9.57 -0.08 -21.60
C ARG A 126 -10.08 -1.26 -20.79
N GLN A 127 -9.83 -1.28 -19.48
CA GLN A 127 -10.25 -2.38 -18.63
C GLN A 127 -11.73 -2.27 -18.29
N GLU A 128 -12.38 -3.42 -18.15
CA GLU A 128 -13.75 -3.50 -17.66
C GLU A 128 -13.82 -2.95 -16.23
N LEU A 129 -14.40 -1.76 -16.07
CA LEU A 129 -14.47 -1.02 -14.82
C LEU A 129 -14.96 -1.91 -13.66
N ASN A 130 -16.05 -2.65 -13.87
CA ASN A 130 -16.63 -3.49 -12.84
C ASN A 130 -15.69 -4.63 -12.39
N ARG A 131 -14.82 -5.12 -13.28
CA ARG A 131 -13.86 -6.20 -12.99
C ARG A 131 -12.72 -5.69 -12.11
N VAL A 132 -12.12 -4.55 -12.48
CA VAL A 132 -11.04 -3.96 -11.67
C VAL A 132 -11.56 -3.57 -10.29
N VAL A 133 -12.74 -2.96 -10.23
CA VAL A 133 -13.36 -2.56 -8.96
C VAL A 133 -13.78 -3.78 -8.13
N TYR A 134 -14.18 -4.90 -8.75
CA TYR A 134 -14.48 -6.15 -8.05
C TYR A 134 -13.25 -6.66 -7.30
N ASP A 135 -12.11 -6.74 -7.97
CA ASP A 135 -10.86 -7.22 -7.39
C ASP A 135 -10.41 -6.32 -6.24
N LEU A 136 -10.43 -5.00 -6.45
CA LEU A 136 -10.04 -4.02 -5.43
C LEU A 136 -11.00 -4.03 -4.22
N ALA A 137 -12.31 -4.12 -4.44
CA ALA A 137 -13.28 -4.20 -3.35
C ALA A 137 -13.07 -5.45 -2.49
N GLN A 138 -12.73 -6.59 -3.11
CA GLN A 138 -12.40 -7.81 -2.37
C GLN A 138 -11.17 -7.61 -1.49
N ARG A 139 -10.12 -6.97 -2.02
CA ARG A 139 -8.88 -6.69 -1.28
C ARG A 139 -9.10 -5.69 -0.14
N ILE A 140 -9.88 -4.63 -0.37
CA ILE A 140 -10.28 -3.69 0.69
C ILE A 140 -11.05 -4.42 1.79
N ARG A 141 -11.97 -5.33 1.46
CA ARG A 141 -12.73 -6.11 2.45
C ARG A 141 -11.86 -7.08 3.26
N LYS A 142 -10.82 -7.64 2.64
CA LYS A 142 -9.85 -8.54 3.29
C LYS A 142 -8.87 -7.78 4.19
N PHE A 143 -8.21 -6.74 3.66
CA PHE A 143 -7.23 -5.95 4.39
C PHE A 143 -7.86 -4.97 5.39
N ARG A 144 -9.11 -4.57 5.18
CA ARG A 144 -9.89 -3.71 6.08
C ARG A 144 -9.19 -2.38 6.46
N PRO A 145 -8.68 -1.58 5.50
CA PRO A 145 -7.96 -0.34 5.81
C PRO A 145 -8.88 0.72 6.42
N GLN A 146 -8.38 1.54 7.34
CA GLN A 146 -9.12 2.74 7.76
C GLN A 146 -8.88 3.91 6.79
N VAL A 147 -7.68 3.98 6.21
CA VAL A 147 -7.27 5.02 5.26
C VAL A 147 -6.85 4.39 3.92
N LEU A 148 -7.32 4.96 2.82
CA LEU A 148 -6.92 4.61 1.46
C LEU A 148 -6.29 5.82 0.75
N LEU A 149 -5.13 5.62 0.13
CA LEU A 149 -4.45 6.60 -0.71
C LEU A 149 -4.44 6.13 -2.16
N THR A 150 -4.62 7.06 -3.10
CA THR A 150 -4.49 6.82 -4.54
C THR A 150 -4.32 8.15 -5.27
N PHE A 151 -4.46 8.19 -6.59
CA PHE A 151 -4.40 9.41 -7.40
C PHE A 151 -5.77 10.07 -7.58
N GLY A 152 -5.78 11.35 -7.94
CA GLY A 152 -6.98 12.03 -8.43
C GLY A 152 -7.23 11.73 -9.91
N ALA A 153 -8.39 12.18 -10.41
CA ALA A 153 -8.81 11.96 -11.80
C ALA A 153 -7.91 12.69 -12.81
N GLU A 154 -7.17 13.70 -12.38
CA GLU A 154 -6.16 14.43 -13.15
C GLU A 154 -4.88 13.63 -13.39
N GLY A 155 -4.70 12.47 -12.75
CA GLY A 155 -3.54 11.59 -12.95
C GLY A 155 -2.31 11.97 -12.11
N GLY A 156 -2.50 12.76 -11.05
CA GLY A 156 -1.43 13.25 -10.19
C GLY A 156 -0.41 14.10 -10.94
N ILE A 157 0.81 14.21 -10.40
CA ILE A 157 1.83 15.14 -10.91
C ILE A 157 2.30 14.84 -12.34
N THR A 158 2.10 13.62 -12.82
CA THR A 158 2.52 13.19 -14.16
C THR A 158 1.44 13.42 -15.21
N GLY A 159 0.17 13.56 -14.80
CA GLY A 159 -0.99 13.61 -15.68
C GLY A 159 -1.25 12.31 -16.42
N HIS A 160 -0.72 11.18 -15.92
CA HIS A 160 -0.73 9.93 -16.65
C HIS A 160 -2.14 9.30 -16.66
N PRO A 161 -2.68 8.86 -17.82
CA PRO A 161 -4.03 8.29 -17.89
C PRO A 161 -4.25 7.08 -16.98
N ASP A 162 -3.25 6.20 -16.83
CA ASP A 162 -3.36 5.07 -15.90
C ASP A 162 -3.42 5.51 -14.43
N HIS A 163 -2.80 6.63 -14.05
CA HIS A 163 -2.92 7.17 -12.69
C HIS A 163 -4.37 7.64 -12.47
N SER A 164 -4.96 8.34 -13.44
CA SER A 164 -6.37 8.74 -13.40
C SER A 164 -7.28 7.54 -13.22
N MET A 165 -7.05 6.47 -13.99
CA MET A 165 -7.85 5.26 -13.91
C MET A 165 -7.65 4.49 -12.61
N ALA A 166 -6.42 4.42 -12.09
CA ALA A 166 -6.16 3.86 -10.76
C ALA A 166 -6.95 4.60 -9.68
N GLY A 167 -6.96 5.93 -9.71
CA GLY A 167 -7.76 6.78 -8.83
C GLY A 167 -9.27 6.52 -8.94
N ILE A 168 -9.79 6.42 -10.18
CA ILE A 168 -11.20 6.12 -10.44
C ILE A 168 -11.58 4.74 -9.88
N PHE A 169 -10.81 3.69 -10.19
CA PHE A 169 -11.08 2.33 -9.72
C PHE A 169 -11.01 2.23 -8.19
N ALA A 170 -9.98 2.82 -7.59
CA ALA A 170 -9.81 2.85 -6.14
C ALA A 170 -10.95 3.60 -5.44
N THR A 171 -11.41 4.73 -6.00
CA THR A 171 -12.53 5.52 -5.45
C THR A 171 -13.84 4.72 -5.49
N LEU A 172 -14.13 4.03 -6.60
CA LEU A 172 -15.30 3.17 -6.68
C LEU A 172 -15.20 1.98 -5.70
N ALA A 173 -14.03 1.35 -5.62
CA ALA A 173 -13.78 0.23 -4.71
C ALA A 173 -13.93 0.65 -3.24
N PHE A 174 -13.42 1.83 -2.87
CA PHE A 174 -13.61 2.44 -1.55
C PHE A 174 -15.10 2.52 -1.18
N HIS A 175 -15.95 3.01 -2.08
CA HIS A 175 -17.38 3.11 -1.83
C HIS A 175 -18.10 1.76 -1.83
N TRP A 176 -17.72 0.85 -2.73
CA TRP A 176 -18.45 -0.40 -2.95
C TRP A 176 -18.05 -1.51 -1.97
N ALA A 177 -16.83 -1.48 -1.41
CA ALA A 177 -16.37 -2.43 -0.40
C ALA A 177 -17.28 -2.44 0.86
N GLY A 178 -17.85 -1.29 1.23
CA GLY A 178 -18.75 -1.15 2.38
C GLY A 178 -20.23 -1.44 2.10
N ARG A 179 -20.59 -1.82 0.86
CA ARG A 179 -21.97 -2.08 0.45
C ARG A 179 -22.28 -3.58 0.50
N SER A 180 -23.37 -3.95 1.17
CA SER A 180 -23.88 -5.33 1.22
C SER A 180 -24.69 -5.74 -0.01
N ASN A 181 -24.96 -4.81 -0.93
CA ASN A 181 -25.67 -5.05 -2.19
C ASN A 181 -24.75 -4.98 -3.43
N ARG A 182 -23.43 -5.10 -3.23
CA ARG A 182 -22.42 -5.11 -4.30
C ARG A 182 -21.55 -6.36 -4.20
N TYR A 183 -21.38 -7.05 -5.32
CA TYR A 183 -20.58 -8.27 -5.44
C TYR A 183 -21.05 -9.36 -4.48
N ALA A 184 -22.30 -9.81 -4.69
CA ALA A 184 -22.99 -10.78 -3.83
C ALA A 184 -22.23 -12.10 -3.70
N ASP A 185 -21.60 -12.55 -4.78
CA ASP A 185 -20.73 -13.72 -4.84
C ASP A 185 -19.55 -13.64 -3.86
N GLN A 186 -18.95 -12.46 -3.66
CA GLN A 186 -17.91 -12.28 -2.63
C GLN A 186 -18.50 -12.43 -1.21
N LEU A 187 -19.72 -11.95 -0.99
CA LEU A 187 -20.40 -12.01 0.30
C LEU A 187 -20.83 -13.44 0.63
N GLU A 188 -21.35 -14.16 -0.38
CA GLU A 188 -21.67 -15.60 -0.31
C GLU A 188 -20.42 -16.44 -0.01
N ALA A 189 -19.25 -16.04 -0.50
CA ALA A 189 -17.96 -16.63 -0.17
C ALA A 189 -17.44 -16.27 1.25
N GLY A 190 -18.24 -15.56 2.07
CA GLY A 190 -17.92 -15.23 3.46
C GLY A 190 -17.11 -13.94 3.65
N VAL A 191 -16.87 -13.17 2.59
CA VAL A 191 -16.20 -11.86 2.71
C VAL A 191 -17.19 -10.84 3.23
N VAL A 192 -16.92 -10.24 4.39
CA VAL A 192 -17.81 -9.24 4.98
C VAL A 192 -17.57 -7.83 4.42
N PRO A 193 -18.60 -6.98 4.33
CA PRO A 193 -18.41 -5.58 3.96
C PRO A 193 -17.42 -4.86 4.89
N HIS A 194 -16.64 -3.96 4.31
CA HIS A 194 -15.74 -3.08 5.05
C HIS A 194 -15.87 -1.66 4.55
N ARG A 195 -16.23 -0.75 5.46
CA ARG A 195 -16.36 0.67 5.15
C ARG A 195 -15.09 1.39 5.58
N THR A 196 -14.17 1.56 4.65
CA THR A 196 -12.99 2.43 4.82
C THR A 196 -13.44 3.83 5.21
N GLN A 197 -12.70 4.46 6.13
CA GLN A 197 -13.14 5.71 6.74
C GLN A 197 -12.69 6.94 5.97
N LYS A 198 -11.48 6.94 5.39
CA LYS A 198 -10.98 8.06 4.60
C LYS A 198 -10.35 7.62 3.30
N LEU A 199 -10.62 8.39 2.26
CA LEU A 199 -9.99 8.30 0.95
C LEU A 199 -9.28 9.61 0.68
N TYR A 200 -7.99 9.52 0.38
CA TYR A 200 -7.24 10.67 -0.10
C TYR A 200 -6.69 10.43 -1.49
N HIS A 201 -6.66 11.50 -2.28
CA HIS A 201 -5.95 11.58 -3.54
C HIS A 201 -4.63 12.34 -3.31
N GLY A 202 -3.51 11.79 -3.78
CA GLY A 202 -2.24 12.52 -3.79
C GLY A 202 -2.37 13.77 -4.68
N THR A 203 -1.89 14.91 -4.20
CA THR A 203 -1.95 16.19 -4.92
C THR A 203 -0.62 16.93 -4.83
N SER A 204 -0.51 18.08 -5.50
CA SER A 204 0.69 18.91 -5.56
C SER A 204 0.33 20.37 -5.75
N GLU A 205 1.19 21.27 -5.30
CA GLU A 205 1.12 22.72 -5.61
C GLU A 205 1.98 23.11 -6.82
N PHE A 206 2.70 22.14 -7.41
CA PHE A 206 3.58 22.37 -8.54
C PHE A 206 3.43 21.28 -9.61
N ALA A 207 3.70 21.66 -10.85
CA ALA A 207 3.80 20.75 -11.99
C ALA A 207 5.27 20.47 -12.32
N LEU A 208 5.54 19.31 -12.91
CA LEU A 208 6.88 19.00 -13.40
C LEU A 208 7.27 19.96 -14.54
N PRO A 209 8.53 20.45 -14.57
CA PRO A 209 8.99 21.32 -15.63
C PRO A 209 8.92 20.61 -16.98
N ASN A 210 8.66 21.37 -18.05
CA ASN A 210 8.57 20.88 -19.43
C ASN A 210 7.46 19.83 -19.67
N ARG A 211 6.44 19.77 -18.79
CA ARG A 211 5.22 18.99 -19.00
C ARG A 211 4.01 19.90 -19.20
N GLN A 212 2.94 19.32 -19.75
CA GLN A 212 1.67 20.03 -19.87
C GLN A 212 1.14 20.42 -18.48
N PRO A 213 0.53 21.60 -18.33
CA PRO A 213 -0.07 22.01 -17.06
C PRO A 213 -1.18 21.07 -16.61
N ILE A 214 -1.25 20.83 -15.30
CA ILE A 214 -2.27 20.00 -14.65
C ILE A 214 -2.93 20.85 -13.57
N ASN A 215 -4.26 20.78 -13.49
CA ASN A 215 -5.01 21.44 -12.41
C ASN A 215 -5.14 20.48 -11.24
N PHE A 216 -4.45 20.77 -10.16
CA PHE A 216 -4.45 19.93 -8.97
C PHE A 216 -5.62 20.29 -8.04
N PRO A 217 -6.25 19.30 -7.39
CA PRO A 217 -7.19 19.58 -6.31
C PRO A 217 -6.44 20.22 -5.12
N PRO A 218 -7.07 21.15 -4.39
CA PRO A 218 -6.42 21.81 -3.27
C PRO A 218 -6.05 20.80 -2.18
N ALA A 219 -4.85 20.95 -1.63
CA ALA A 219 -4.39 20.13 -0.51
C ALA A 219 -5.25 20.40 0.73
N SER A 220 -5.83 19.33 1.27
CA SER A 220 -6.53 19.36 2.56
C SER A 220 -5.77 18.57 3.63
N ALA A 221 -4.73 17.82 3.27
CA ALA A 221 -3.78 17.27 4.24
C ALA A 221 -2.35 17.44 3.74
N ILE A 222 -1.45 17.82 4.65
CA ILE A 222 -0.01 17.98 4.37
C ILE A 222 0.73 17.17 5.43
N ILE A 223 1.40 16.11 4.99
CA ILE A 223 2.11 15.18 5.86
C ILE A 223 3.59 15.53 5.81
N ASP A 224 4.14 15.95 6.95
CA ASP A 224 5.58 16.09 7.13
C ASP A 224 6.20 14.69 7.26
N ILE A 225 7.02 14.35 6.27
CA ILE A 225 7.70 13.06 6.19
C ILE A 225 9.12 13.14 6.80
N GLY A 226 9.60 14.31 7.20
CA GLY A 226 10.89 14.51 7.88
C GLY A 226 12.06 13.74 7.25
N ASP A 227 12.81 13.02 8.08
CA ASP A 227 13.97 12.23 7.66
C ASP A 227 13.61 11.01 6.76
N HIS A 228 12.32 10.68 6.61
CA HIS A 228 11.90 9.61 5.71
C HIS A 228 12.08 9.99 4.23
N VAL A 229 12.42 11.25 3.91
CA VAL A 229 12.84 11.67 2.57
C VAL A 229 13.97 10.78 2.03
N GLU A 230 14.97 10.44 2.86
CA GLU A 230 16.07 9.58 2.41
C GLU A 230 15.60 8.17 2.09
N THR A 231 14.68 7.64 2.90
CA THR A 231 14.10 6.31 2.69
C THR A 231 13.24 6.29 1.41
N LYS A 232 12.48 7.37 1.17
CA LYS A 232 11.71 7.58 -0.06
C LYS A 232 12.61 7.60 -1.30
N ILE A 233 13.72 8.34 -1.24
CA ILE A 233 14.70 8.40 -2.34
C ILE A 233 15.35 7.03 -2.57
N ALA A 234 15.74 6.33 -1.50
CA ALA A 234 16.33 4.99 -1.61
C ALA A 234 15.35 3.97 -2.23
N ALA A 235 14.08 4.01 -1.80
CA ALA A 235 13.03 3.16 -2.35
C ALA A 235 12.80 3.44 -3.84
N PHE A 236 12.72 4.71 -4.24
CA PHE A 236 12.59 5.07 -5.66
C PHE A 236 13.80 4.59 -6.48
N LYS A 237 15.01 4.71 -5.93
CA LYS A 237 16.24 4.24 -6.58
C LYS A 237 16.34 2.72 -6.70
N ALA A 238 15.51 1.95 -6.00
CA ALA A 238 15.39 0.50 -6.21
C ALA A 238 14.78 0.14 -7.57
N HIS A 239 14.06 1.08 -8.20
CA HIS A 239 13.53 0.96 -9.55
C HIS A 239 14.59 1.29 -10.60
N THR A 240 15.59 0.43 -10.77
CA THR A 240 16.73 0.67 -11.66
C THR A 240 16.33 0.88 -13.13
N THR A 241 15.23 0.26 -13.59
CA THR A 241 14.63 0.54 -14.90
C THR A 241 14.14 1.99 -15.04
N GLN A 242 13.96 2.71 -13.94
CA GLN A 242 13.58 4.13 -13.89
C GLN A 242 14.77 5.06 -13.61
N SER A 243 16.01 4.56 -13.67
CA SER A 243 17.23 5.33 -13.40
C SER A 243 17.38 6.67 -14.13
N PRO A 244 16.92 6.87 -15.39
CA PRO A 244 16.94 8.19 -16.02
C PRO A 244 16.13 9.25 -15.28
N LEU A 245 15.15 8.84 -14.46
CA LEU A 245 14.30 9.73 -13.66
C LEU A 245 14.91 10.07 -12.30
N PHE A 246 15.97 9.38 -11.85
CA PHE A 246 16.51 9.57 -10.50
C PHE A 246 16.97 11.01 -10.22
N PRO A 247 17.72 11.70 -11.12
CA PRO A 247 18.15 13.07 -10.85
C PRO A 247 16.96 14.03 -10.73
N LEU A 248 15.99 13.91 -11.64
CA LEU A 248 14.78 14.73 -11.63
C LEU A 248 13.95 14.48 -10.37
N PHE A 249 13.77 13.23 -9.99
CA PHE A 249 13.02 12.86 -8.79
C PHE A 249 13.68 13.41 -7.53
N GLU A 250 14.99 13.19 -7.37
CA GLU A 250 15.73 13.67 -6.21
C GLU A 250 15.74 15.19 -6.13
N GLU A 251 16.07 15.89 -7.22
CA GLU A 251 16.04 17.36 -7.26
C GLU A 251 14.67 17.90 -6.85
N ASN A 252 13.60 17.30 -7.37
CA ASN A 252 12.24 17.71 -7.07
C ASN A 252 11.87 17.52 -5.59
N ILE A 253 12.19 16.37 -5.01
CA ILE A 253 11.96 16.12 -3.57
C ILE A 253 12.79 17.08 -2.71
N ARG A 254 14.04 17.35 -3.06
CA ARG A 254 14.90 18.28 -2.31
C ARG A 254 14.41 19.73 -2.40
N LYS A 255 13.86 20.13 -3.54
CA LYS A 255 13.35 21.48 -3.77
C LYS A 255 12.05 21.76 -3.02
N HIS A 256 11.13 20.80 -3.00
CA HIS A 256 9.79 20.98 -2.44
C HIS A 256 9.68 20.58 -0.96
N GLY A 257 10.76 20.07 -0.37
CA GLY A 257 10.86 19.78 1.06
C GLY A 257 10.27 18.43 1.45
N ALA A 258 10.28 18.17 2.75
CA ALA A 258 9.85 16.90 3.33
C ALA A 258 8.33 16.81 3.52
N GLN A 259 7.56 17.15 2.48
CA GLN A 259 6.09 17.14 2.55
C GLN A 259 5.47 16.26 1.46
N GLU A 260 4.44 15.51 1.83
CA GLU A 260 3.51 14.85 0.91
C GLU A 260 2.11 15.44 1.10
N MET A 261 1.50 15.84 -0.02
CA MET A 261 0.23 16.57 -0.02
C MET A 261 -0.90 15.69 -0.52
N PHE A 262 -2.06 15.84 0.10
CA PHE A 262 -3.24 15.03 -0.17
C PHE A 262 -4.51 15.87 -0.18
N HIS A 263 -5.48 15.44 -0.99
CA HIS A 263 -6.85 15.93 -1.02
C HIS A 263 -7.78 14.87 -0.43
N LEU A 264 -8.52 15.20 0.62
CA LEU A 264 -9.52 14.33 1.25
C LEU A 264 -10.75 14.23 0.35
N ALA A 265 -10.77 13.20 -0.50
CA ALA A 265 -11.82 13.00 -1.49
C ALA A 265 -13.12 12.44 -0.90
N ALA A 266 -13.02 11.64 0.17
CA ALA A 266 -14.20 11.14 0.87
C ALA A 266 -13.90 10.78 2.34
N HIS A 267 -14.89 11.00 3.20
CA HIS A 267 -14.91 10.55 4.58
C HIS A 267 -16.20 9.77 4.88
N SER A 268 -16.11 8.75 5.74
CA SER A 268 -17.26 7.95 6.19
C SER A 268 -18.20 8.72 7.12
N HIS A 269 -17.81 9.89 7.60
CA HIS A 269 -18.69 10.79 8.32
C HIS A 269 -18.73 12.10 7.56
N ALA A 270 -19.92 12.71 7.48
CA ALA A 270 -20.02 14.06 6.96
C ALA A 270 -19.35 15.00 7.95
N ASP A 271 -18.39 15.79 7.47
CA ASP A 271 -17.70 16.82 8.24
C ASP A 271 -17.31 17.96 7.29
N HIS A 272 -16.94 19.10 7.85
CA HIS A 272 -16.40 20.21 7.09
C HIS A 272 -14.97 19.91 6.65
N ALA A 273 -14.59 20.47 5.50
CA ALA A 273 -13.21 20.43 5.06
C ALA A 273 -12.33 21.12 6.12
N SER A 274 -11.29 20.44 6.57
CA SER A 274 -10.27 20.99 7.46
C SER A 274 -8.89 20.60 6.94
N HIS A 275 -7.87 21.35 7.35
CA HIS A 275 -6.48 21.03 7.05
C HIS A 275 -5.96 20.01 8.06
N GLU A 276 -5.50 18.87 7.57
CA GLU A 276 -4.98 17.78 8.39
C GLU A 276 -3.46 17.64 8.27
N THR A 277 -2.80 17.28 9.36
CA THR A 277 -1.36 16.95 9.40
C THR A 277 -1.10 15.48 9.73
N ASP A 278 -2.17 14.69 9.86
CA ASP A 278 -2.13 13.25 10.10
C ASP A 278 -3.31 12.60 9.35
N LEU A 279 -3.03 11.63 8.48
CA LEU A 279 -4.03 10.90 7.70
C LEU A 279 -4.98 10.08 8.58
N PHE A 280 -4.55 9.72 9.80
CA PHE A 280 -5.37 8.99 10.77
C PHE A 280 -6.08 9.91 11.77
N ALA A 281 -5.98 11.24 11.61
CA ALA A 281 -6.73 12.19 12.44
C ALA A 281 -8.24 11.86 12.41
N GLY A 282 -8.88 11.71 13.57
CA GLY A 282 -10.32 11.44 13.67
C GLY A 282 -10.77 10.04 13.22
N ILE A 283 -9.86 9.11 12.91
CA ILE A 283 -10.21 7.71 12.63
C ILE A 283 -10.77 7.05 13.91
N LYS A 284 -11.93 6.41 13.78
CA LYS A 284 -12.56 5.61 14.85
C LYS A 284 -12.14 4.15 14.73
N GLU A 285 -12.02 3.44 15.84
CA GLU A 285 -11.84 1.99 15.80
C GLU A 285 -13.17 1.32 15.43
N ASN A 286 -13.09 0.28 14.60
CA ASN A 286 -14.21 -0.63 14.32
C ASN A 286 -13.85 -2.01 14.87
#